data_AF-A0A8K0KDU5-F1
#
_entry.id   AF-A0A8K0KDU5-F1
#
_cell.length_a   1.000
_cell.length_b   1.000
_cell.length_c   1.000
_cell.angle_alpha   90.00
_cell.angle_beta   90.00
_cell.angle_gamma   90.00
#
_symmetry.space_group_name_H-M   'P 1'
#
loop_
_entity.id
_entity.type
_entity.pdbx_description
1 polymer ?
#
loop_
_entity_poly.entity_id
_entity_poly.type
_entity_poly.pdbx_seq_one_letter_code
_entity_poly.pdbx_strand_id
1 'polypeptide(L)'
;MPSILSILTRCPLILSWPAFDSSGKPTFLSDDLYFSTIRILVKPLSVRIVTKPRVLRADQQYEIICETFGSRPRPVFEWWQDGRKIKPTKNTG
;
A
#
# COMPACT_ATOMS: atom_id res chain seq x y z
N MET A 1 14.88 49.55 50.04
CA MET A 1 14.22 49.47 48.73
C MET A 1 15.29 49.41 47.66
N PRO A 2 15.56 48.25 47.05
CA PRO A 2 16.46 48.15 45.91
C PRO A 2 15.68 48.14 44.59
N SER A 3 16.27 48.81 43.61
CA SER A 3 15.67 49.27 42.36
C SER A 3 15.65 48.18 41.27
N ILE A 4 14.60 48.19 40.46
CA ILE A 4 14.15 47.13 39.51
C ILE A 4 15.02 46.95 38.24
N LEU A 5 16.16 47.61 38.09
CA LEU A 5 16.97 47.51 36.87
C LEU A 5 18.35 46.93 37.14
N SER A 6 18.45 45.59 37.14
CA SER A 6 19.70 44.88 36.89
C SER A 6 19.42 43.49 36.33
N ILE A 7 19.32 43.45 35.00
CA ILE A 7 20.00 42.43 34.19
C ILE A 7 19.49 41.00 34.41
N LEU A 8 18.31 40.76 33.84
CA LEU A 8 18.16 39.58 32.99
C LEU A 8 19.29 39.58 31.96
N THR A 9 20.29 38.71 32.09
CA THR A 9 20.89 37.98 30.94
C THR A 9 22.06 37.11 31.39
N ARG A 10 21.80 35.81 31.59
CA ARG A 10 22.52 34.71 30.91
C ARG A 10 22.06 33.36 31.45
N CYS A 11 20.94 32.89 30.94
CA CYS A 11 20.75 31.45 30.72
C CYS A 11 20.58 31.25 29.22
N PRO A 12 21.66 30.97 28.46
CA PRO A 12 21.51 30.38 27.15
C PRO A 12 21.12 28.91 27.33
N LEU A 13 20.43 28.36 26.33
CA LEU A 13 20.01 26.96 26.18
C LEU A 13 18.63 26.63 26.73
N ILE A 14 17.58 27.17 26.08
CA ILE A 14 16.41 26.33 25.78
C ILE A 14 16.11 26.49 24.29
N LEU A 15 16.48 25.45 23.54
CA LEU A 15 16.03 25.21 22.17
C LEU A 15 14.49 25.15 22.18
N SER A 16 13.85 26.07 21.45
CA SER A 16 12.42 26.12 21.09
C SER A 16 11.44 25.67 22.20
N TRP A 17 11.00 26.62 23.03
CA TRP A 17 9.83 26.44 23.90
C TRP A 17 8.57 26.28 23.02
N PRO A 18 7.66 25.32 23.29
CA PRO A 18 6.40 25.23 22.55
C PRO A 18 5.56 26.47 22.83
N ALA A 19 4.99 27.10 21.80
CA ALA A 19 4.00 28.16 22.00
C ALA A 19 2.84 27.58 22.83
N PHE A 20 2.46 28.28 23.90
CA PHE A 20 1.29 27.97 24.72
C PHE A 20 0.17 28.91 24.28
N ASP A 21 -1.03 28.40 24.06
CA ASP A 21 -2.19 29.25 23.79
C ASP A 21 -2.65 29.99 25.06
N SER A 22 -3.61 30.90 24.90
CA SER A 22 -4.18 31.66 26.03
C SER A 22 -4.89 30.77 27.07
N SER A 23 -5.09 29.48 26.79
CA SER A 23 -5.65 28.49 27.70
C SER A 23 -4.58 27.71 28.48
N GLY A 24 -3.30 28.01 28.26
CA GLY A 24 -2.21 27.31 28.94
C GLY A 24 -2.03 25.87 28.45
N LYS A 25 -2.45 25.56 27.22
CA LYS A 25 -2.14 24.28 26.59
C LYS A 25 -0.92 24.44 25.68
N PRO A 26 0.04 23.50 25.71
CA PRO A 26 1.07 23.46 24.68
C PRO A 26 0.35 23.25 23.34
N THR A 27 0.50 24.18 22.39
CA THR A 27 0.04 23.94 21.02
C THR A 27 1.04 22.99 20.40
N PHE A 28 0.88 21.70 20.72
CA PHE A 28 1.35 20.65 19.85
C PHE A 28 0.53 20.82 18.57
N LEU A 29 1.13 21.41 17.54
CA LEU A 29 0.64 21.18 16.18
C LEU A 29 0.78 19.66 15.99
N SER A 30 -0.25 18.92 16.37
CA SER A 30 -0.52 17.65 15.73
C SER A 30 -0.81 18.01 14.30
N ASP A 31 0.24 18.18 13.50
CA ASP A 31 0.14 18.00 12.07
C ASP A 31 -0.33 16.56 11.89
N ASP A 32 -1.66 16.40 11.86
CA ASP A 32 -2.42 15.17 11.68
C ASP A 32 -2.18 14.53 10.30
N LEU A 33 -1.00 14.70 9.70
CA LEU A 33 -0.82 14.49 8.26
C LEU A 33 0.53 13.87 7.85
N TYR A 34 1.16 13.07 8.71
CA TYR A 34 2.21 12.16 8.21
C TYR A 34 1.84 10.69 8.39
N PHE A 35 0.77 10.27 7.73
CA PHE A 35 0.58 8.85 7.45
C PHE A 35 1.25 8.53 6.10
N SER A 36 2.31 7.72 6.13
CA SER A 36 2.96 7.23 4.92
C SER A 36 2.32 5.91 4.48
N THR A 37 1.78 5.87 3.25
CA THR A 37 1.23 4.63 2.69
C THR A 37 2.31 3.87 1.93
N ILE A 38 2.68 2.68 2.39
CA ILE A 38 3.57 1.78 1.66
C ILE A 38 2.73 0.88 0.74
N ARG A 39 3.07 0.86 -0.55
CA ARG A 39 2.46 -0.06 -1.52
C ARG A 39 3.38 -1.24 -1.74
N ILE A 40 2.86 -2.43 -1.45
CA ILE A 40 3.58 -3.69 -1.63
C ILE A 40 3.08 -4.35 -2.92
N LEU A 41 3.99 -4.61 -3.84
CA LEU A 41 3.72 -5.39 -5.05
C LEU A 41 4.25 -6.81 -4.85
N VAL A 42 3.36 -7.78 -4.99
CA VAL A 42 3.65 -9.20 -4.82
C VAL A 42 3.19 -9.91 -6.08
N LYS A 43 4.12 -10.58 -6.75
CA LYS A 43 3.80 -11.49 -7.85
C LYS A 43 2.99 -12.66 -7.29
N PRO A 44 2.14 -13.32 -8.10
CA PRO A 44 1.42 -14.51 -7.67
C PRO A 44 2.39 -15.51 -7.02
N LEU A 45 2.13 -15.85 -5.77
CA LEU A 45 2.95 -16.80 -5.01
C LEU A 45 2.80 -18.22 -5.55
N SER A 46 1.63 -18.53 -6.08
CA SER A 46 1.32 -19.81 -6.70
C SER A 46 0.41 -19.62 -7.90
N VAL A 47 0.65 -20.41 -8.94
CA VAL A 47 -0.14 -20.48 -10.17
C VAL A 47 -0.34 -21.94 -10.50
N ARG A 48 -1.60 -22.36 -10.67
CA ARG A 48 -1.92 -23.74 -11.03
C ARG A 48 -3.12 -23.79 -11.97
N ILE A 49 -2.97 -24.59 -13.03
CA ILE A 49 -4.09 -24.97 -13.88
C ILE A 49 -4.74 -26.21 -13.27
N VAL A 50 -5.97 -26.06 -12.81
CA VAL A 50 -6.76 -27.10 -12.12
C VAL A 50 -7.28 -28.12 -13.12
N THR A 51 -7.86 -27.65 -14.22
CA THR A 51 -8.45 -28.52 -15.24
C THR A 51 -7.53 -28.59 -16.44
N LYS A 52 -6.89 -29.74 -16.64
CA LYS A 52 -6.05 -30.06 -17.80
C LYS A 52 -6.55 -31.33 -18.47
N PRO A 53 -7.34 -31.23 -19.55
CA PRO A 53 -7.71 -32.40 -20.32
C PRO A 53 -6.45 -33.08 -20.89
N ARG A 54 -6.39 -34.41 -20.81
CA ARG A 54 -5.24 -35.22 -21.28
C ARG A 54 -5.06 -35.15 -22.79
N VAL A 55 -6.16 -35.01 -23.51
CA VAL A 55 -6.22 -34.90 -24.97
C VAL A 55 -7.25 -33.85 -25.33
N LEU A 56 -6.88 -32.98 -26.27
CA LEU A 56 -7.77 -31.99 -26.87
C LEU A 56 -8.17 -32.50 -28.24
N ARG A 57 -9.46 -32.72 -28.46
CA ARG A 57 -10.04 -33.10 -29.75
C ARG A 57 -10.64 -31.88 -30.43
N ALA A 58 -10.53 -31.83 -31.74
CA ALA A 58 -11.24 -30.83 -32.53
C ALA A 58 -12.75 -30.96 -32.29
N ASP A 59 -13.47 -29.83 -32.37
CA ASP A 59 -14.92 -29.72 -32.18
C ASP A 59 -15.44 -30.01 -30.76
N GLN A 60 -14.55 -30.22 -29.78
CA GLN A 60 -14.94 -30.37 -28.37
C GLN A 60 -14.68 -29.08 -27.58
N GLN A 61 -15.67 -28.71 -26.76
CA GLN A 61 -15.55 -27.60 -25.83
C GLN A 61 -14.92 -28.07 -24.52
N TYR A 62 -13.86 -27.39 -24.08
CA TYR A 62 -13.17 -27.68 -22.82
C TYR A 62 -13.19 -26.46 -21.91
N GLU A 63 -13.41 -26.70 -20.62
CA GLU A 63 -13.24 -25.70 -19.58
C GLU A 63 -11.85 -25.86 -18.97
N ILE A 64 -11.02 -24.82 -19.09
CA ILE A 64 -9.68 -24.78 -18.51
C ILE A 64 -9.68 -23.73 -17.40
N ILE A 65 -9.43 -24.18 -16.17
CA ILE A 65 -9.47 -23.35 -14.97
C ILE A 65 -8.04 -23.09 -14.50
N CYS A 66 -7.70 -21.82 -14.28
CA CYS A 66 -6.44 -21.39 -13.68
C CYS A 66 -6.72 -20.70 -12.36
N GLU A 67 -6.02 -21.12 -11.31
CA GLU A 67 -6.07 -20.56 -9.97
C GLU A 67 -4.72 -19.92 -9.63
N THR A 68 -4.76 -18.73 -9.02
CA THR A 68 -3.57 -18.04 -8.54
C THR A 68 -3.78 -17.50 -7.14
N PHE A 69 -2.75 -17.57 -6.30
CA PHE A 69 -2.83 -17.13 -4.92
C PHE A 69 -1.72 -16.12 -4.59
N GLY A 70 -2.04 -15.16 -3.71
CA GLY A 70 -1.05 -14.24 -3.13
C GLY A 70 -0.63 -13.05 -3.99
N SER A 71 -1.27 -12.82 -5.13
CA SER A 71 -0.98 -11.65 -5.96
C SER A 71 -1.49 -10.38 -5.30
N ARG A 72 -0.66 -9.34 -5.28
CA ARG A 72 -1.06 -7.96 -4.97
C ARG A 72 -0.38 -7.02 -5.96
N PRO A 73 -1.12 -6.25 -6.78
CA PRO A 73 -2.59 -6.15 -6.90
C PRO A 73 -3.25 -7.41 -7.52
N ARG A 74 -4.57 -7.37 -7.76
CA ARG A 74 -5.30 -8.49 -8.39
C ARG A 74 -4.59 -8.93 -9.69
N PRO A 75 -4.43 -10.25 -9.91
CA PRO A 75 -3.73 -10.76 -11.08
C PRO A 75 -4.59 -10.63 -12.34
N VAL A 76 -3.93 -10.50 -13.50
CA VAL A 76 -4.56 -10.50 -14.82
C VAL A 76 -4.24 -11.81 -15.52
N PHE A 77 -5.26 -12.49 -16.01
CA PHE A 77 -5.13 -13.76 -16.72
C PHE A 77 -5.18 -13.55 -18.23
N GLU A 78 -4.23 -14.17 -18.92
CA GLU A 78 -4.18 -14.19 -20.37
C GLU A 78 -3.98 -15.61 -20.87
N TRP A 79 -4.73 -15.97 -21.91
CA TRP A 79 -4.69 -17.29 -22.51
C TRP A 79 -4.24 -17.18 -23.96
N TRP A 80 -3.37 -18.10 -24.36
CA TRP A 80 -2.75 -18.12 -25.67
C TRP A 80 -2.78 -19.54 -26.22
N GLN A 81 -3.10 -19.66 -27.51
CA GLN A 81 -3.05 -20.92 -28.27
C GLN A 81 -2.43 -20.63 -29.63
N ASP A 82 -1.38 -21.36 -30.01
CA ASP A 82 -0.69 -21.21 -31.30
C ASP A 82 -0.30 -19.76 -31.63
N GLY A 83 0.17 -19.03 -30.63
CA GLY A 83 0.56 -17.62 -30.76
C GLY A 83 -0.62 -16.63 -30.85
N ARG A 84 -1.87 -17.10 -30.77
CA ARG A 84 -3.07 -16.27 -30.80
C ARG A 84 -3.65 -16.13 -29.40
N LYS A 85 -3.97 -14.89 -29.02
CA LYS A 85 -4.67 -14.60 -27.76
C LYS A 85 -6.11 -15.07 -27.86
N ILE A 86 -6.53 -15.93 -26.94
CA ILE A 86 -7.92 -16.38 -26.83
C ILE A 86 -8.66 -15.54 -25.80
N LYS A 87 -9.96 -15.28 -26.03
CA LYS A 87 -10.79 -14.54 -25.10
C LYS A 87 -11.29 -15.50 -24.01
N PRO A 88 -10.95 -15.28 -22.73
CA PRO A 88 -11.49 -16.09 -21.65
C PRO A 88 -12.98 -15.78 -21.46
N THR A 89 -13.74 -16.81 -21.09
CA THR A 89 -15.16 -16.66 -20.76
C THR A 89 -15.36 -16.00 -19.39
N LYS A 90 -14.43 -16.20 -18.46
CA LYS A 90 -14.42 -15.57 -17.12
C LYS A 90 -12.98 -15.29 -16.67
N ASN A 91 -12.75 -14.13 -16.07
CA ASN A 91 -11.50 -13.74 -15.44
C ASN A 91 -11.74 -13.45 -13.95
N THR A 92 -11.56 -14.44 -13.09
CA THR A 92 -11.68 -14.25 -11.63
C THR A 92 -10.38 -14.70 -10.98
N GLY A 93 -9.77 -13.80 -10.21
CA GLY A 93 -8.52 -14.00 -9.50
C GLY A 93 -8.65 -13.63 -8.03
#